data_AF-A0A843B5Q3-F1
#
_entry.id   AF-A0A843B5Q3-F1
#
_cell.length_a   1.000
_cell.length_b   1.000
_cell.length_c   1.000
_cell.angle_alpha   90.00
_cell.angle_beta   90.00
_cell.angle_gamma   90.00
#
_symmetry.space_group_name_H-M   'P 1'
#
loop_
_entity.id
_entity.type
_entity.pdbx_description
1 polymer ?
#
loop_
_entity_poly.entity_id
_entity_poly.type
_entity_poly.pdbx_seq_one_letter_code
_entity_poly.pdbx_strand_id
1 'polypeptide(L)' 'MPPRGVKDPKMERMYEHVKESELKEGRSEDEAERIAAATVNKHRKEQGRTKDLG' A
#
# COMPACT_ATOMS: atom_id res chain seq x y z
N MET A 1 -7.46 5.00 -4.32
CA MET A 1 -6.41 5.81 -4.99
C MET A 1 -5.10 5.65 -4.22
N PRO A 2 -3.98 5.24 -4.85
CA PRO A 2 -2.71 5.10 -4.13
C PRO A 2 -2.26 6.44 -3.52
N PRO A 3 -1.62 6.45 -2.35
CA PRO A 3 -1.26 7.69 -1.64
C PRO A 3 -0.40 8.61 -2.51
N ARG A 4 -0.70 9.92 -2.48
CA ARG A 4 -0.05 10.93 -3.34
C ARG A 4 1.48 10.90 -3.15
N GLY A 5 2.22 10.82 -4.27
CA GLY A 5 3.69 10.82 -4.30
C GLY A 5 4.34 9.46 -4.60
N VAL A 6 3.54 8.43 -4.86
CA VAL A 6 4.02 7.13 -5.30
C VAL A 6 4.17 7.13 -6.82
N LYS A 7 5.36 7.46 -7.34
CA LYS A 7 5.74 7.23 -8.75
C LYS A 7 6.39 5.85 -8.95
N ASP A 8 6.17 4.93 -8.01
CA ASP A 8 6.81 3.61 -8.00
C ASP A 8 5.79 2.53 -8.39
N PRO A 9 5.93 1.90 -9.57
CA PRO A 9 5.03 0.85 -10.04
C PRO A 9 4.90 -0.34 -9.07
N LYS A 10 5.89 -0.57 -8.21
CA LYS A 10 5.84 -1.63 -7.20
C LYS A 10 4.79 -1.35 -6.13
N MET A 11 4.70 -0.11 -5.68
CA MET A 11 3.80 0.31 -4.61
C MET A 11 2.35 0.36 -5.09
N GLU A 12 2.13 0.76 -6.35
CA GLU A 12 0.81 0.72 -6.99
C GLU A 12 0.29 -0.71 -7.11
N ARG A 13 1.11 -1.65 -7.60
CA ARG A 13 0.75 -3.08 -7.63
C ARG A 13 0.45 -3.64 -6.24
N MET A 14 1.21 -3.23 -5.23
CA MET A 14 1.00 -3.69 -3.86
C MET A 14 -0.31 -3.15 -3.27
N TYR A 15 -0.65 -1.89 -3.55
CA TYR A 15 -1.94 -1.32 -3.18
C TYR A 15 -3.09 -2.13 -3.77
N GLU A 16 -3.09 -2.34 -5.10
CA GLU A 16 -4.15 -3.08 -5.79
C GLU A 16 -4.24 -4.53 -5.30
N HIS A 17 -3.10 -5.20 -5.08
CA HIS A 17 -3.09 -6.58 -4.60
C HIS A 17 -3.69 -6.72 -3.20
N VAL A 18 -3.35 -5.81 -2.29
CA VAL A 18 -3.93 -5.81 -0.94
C VAL A 18 -5.41 -5.46 -1.01
N LYS A 19 -5.80 -4.43 -1.78
CA LYS A 19 -7.20 -4.05 -1.95
C LYS A 19 -8.03 -5.23 -2.46
N GLU A 20 -7.59 -5.90 -3.51
CA GLU A 20 -8.28 -7.07 -4.05
C GLU A 20 -8.34 -8.23 -3.06
N SER A 21 -7.27 -8.49 -2.31
CA SER A 21 -7.27 -9.55 -1.29
C SER A 21 -8.30 -9.27 -0.20
N GLU A 22 -8.38 -8.02 0.24
CA GLU A 22 -9.33 -7.60 1.28
C GLU A 22 -10.79 -7.65 0.81
N LEU A 23 -11.03 -7.29 -0.45
CA LEU A 23 -12.35 -7.46 -1.08
C LEU A 23 -12.74 -8.94 -1.18
N LYS A 24 -11.79 -9.82 -1.52
CA LYS A 24 -12.03 -11.28 -1.59
C LYS A 24 -12.34 -11.90 -0.22
N GLU A 25 -11.76 -11.36 0.84
CA GLU A 25 -12.06 -11.72 2.24
C GLU A 25 -13.43 -11.19 2.71
N GLY A 26 -14.14 -10.43 1.87
CA GLY A 26 -15.48 -9.91 2.17
C GLY A 26 -15.48 -8.57 2.90
N ARG A 27 -14.34 -7.85 2.96
CA ARG A 27 -14.32 -6.49 3.50
C ARG A 27 -14.97 -5.50 2.54
N SER A 28 -15.49 -4.42 3.09
CA SER A 28 -16.01 -3.29 2.30
C SER A 28 -14.90 -2.61 1.52
N GLU A 29 -15.24 -1.98 0.38
CA GLU A 29 -14.26 -1.30 -0.46
C GLU A 29 -13.51 -0.19 0.29
N ASP A 30 -14.22 0.58 1.13
CA ASP A 30 -13.63 1.64 1.96
C ASP A 30 -12.65 1.09 3.01
N GLU A 31 -12.89 -0.11 3.51
CA GLU A 31 -12.00 -0.76 4.47
C GLU A 31 -10.79 -1.37 3.75
N ALA A 32 -11.00 -2.04 2.62
CA ALA A 32 -9.93 -2.56 1.77
C ALA A 32 -8.97 -1.46 1.31
N GLU A 33 -9.50 -0.31 0.88
CA GLU A 33 -8.69 0.86 0.48
C GLU A 33 -7.85 1.42 1.64
N ARG A 34 -8.44 1.52 2.85
CA ARG A 34 -7.70 1.97 4.04
C ARG A 34 -6.55 1.02 4.39
N ILE A 35 -6.80 -0.30 4.32
CA ILE A 35 -5.81 -1.32 4.65
C ILE A 35 -4.69 -1.36 3.61
N ALA A 36 -5.04 -1.28 2.32
CA ALA A 36 -4.06 -1.19 1.24
C ALA A 36 -3.19 0.06 1.39
N ALA A 37 -3.78 1.22 1.66
CA ALA A 37 -3.04 2.46 1.88
C ALA A 37 -2.11 2.38 3.11
N ALA A 38 -2.59 1.83 4.23
CA ALA A 38 -1.79 1.64 5.43
C ALA A 38 -0.58 0.71 5.19
N THR A 39 -0.78 -0.37 4.42
CA THR A 39 0.26 -1.34 4.07
C THR A 39 1.35 -0.71 3.21
N VAL A 40 0.96 0.04 2.16
CA VAL A 40 1.91 0.78 1.30
C VAL A 40 2.67 1.84 2.10
N ASN A 41 1.99 2.59 2.97
CA ASN A 41 2.63 3.58 3.83
C ASN A 41 3.66 2.96 4.78
N LYS A 42 3.34 1.80 5.37
CA LYS A 42 4.29 1.06 6.22
C LYS A 42 5.52 0.63 5.42
N HIS A 43 5.32 0.00 4.26
CA HIS A 43 6.43 -0.45 3.42
C HIS A 43 7.31 0.71 2.95
N ARG A 44 6.70 1.84 2.57
CA ARG A 44 7.44 3.05 2.21
C ARG A 44 8.28 3.58 3.37
N LYS A 45 7.74 3.59 4.60
CA LYS A 45 8.47 4.03 5.80
C LYS A 45 9.65 3.11 6.13
N GLU A 46 9.48 1.81 5.98
CA GLU A 46 10.57 0.83 6.16
C GLU A 46 11.66 1.03 5.09
N GLN A 47 11.28 1.15 3.81
CA GLN A 47 12.21 1.41 2.71
C GLN A 47 12.95 2.75 2.83
N GLY A 48 12.28 3.78 3.35
CA GLY A 48 12.92 5.06 3.64
C GLY A 48 13.96 4.94 4.76
N ARG A 49 13.68 4.14 5.80
CA ARG A 49 14.64 3.86 6.87
C ARG A 49 15.83 3.02 6.43
N THR A 50 15.66 2.13 5.45
CA THR A 50 16.79 1.38 4.88
C THR A 50 17.60 2.17 3.86
N LYS A 51 17.00 3.17 3.18
CA LYS A 51 17.74 4.06 2.26
C LYS A 51 18.65 5.08 2.97
N ASP A 52 18.34 5.46 4.21
CA ASP A 52 19.12 6.45 5.00
C ASP A 52 20.31 5.84 5.77
N LEU A 53 20.55 4.53 5.72
CA LEU A 53 21.66 3.87 6.41
C LEU A 53 22.92 3.65 5.53
N GLY A 54 23.07 4.42 4.44
CA GLY A 54 24.21 4.36 3.52
C GLY A 54 25.06 5.62 3.54
#